data_AF-A0A2E0QSG6-F1
#
_entry.id   AF-A0A2E0QSG6-F1
#
_cell.length_a   1.000
_cell.length_b   1.000
_cell.length_c   1.000
_cell.angle_alpha   90.00
_cell.angle_beta   90.00
_cell.angle_gamma   90.00
#
_symmetry.space_group_name_H-M   'P 1'
#
loop_
_entity.id
_entity.type
_entity.pdbx_description
1 polymer ?
#
loop_
_entity_poly.entity_id
_entity_poly.type
_entity_poly.pdbx_seq_one_letter_code
_entity_poly.pdbx_strand_id
1 'polypeptide(L)'
;MKQLFPAICVCLFLSACGGPSKAELRAELQQIEGELMQLEMMAYDARSRMSQAEWQSFLGGFAAGFGAVSGDGNMTLAGGNAIAGASGEFDRARFNLQQIQARYNQLAARHSEIRKRLY
;
A
#
# COMPACT_ATOMS: atom_id res chain seq x y z
N MET A 1 -12.64 -1.96 -17.59
CA MET A 1 -12.65 -3.20 -16.78
C MET A 1 -12.98 -2.81 -15.35
N LYS A 2 -14.15 -3.23 -14.87
CA LYS A 2 -14.65 -3.03 -13.50
C LYS A 2 -13.88 -3.96 -12.55
N GLN A 3 -13.17 -3.39 -11.59
CA GLN A 3 -12.73 -4.10 -10.39
C GLN A 3 -13.56 -3.52 -9.24
N LEU A 4 -14.69 -4.17 -8.98
CA LEU A 4 -15.33 -4.16 -7.67
C LEU A 4 -14.37 -4.85 -6.70
N PHE A 5 -14.10 -4.25 -5.53
CA PHE A 5 -14.17 -4.87 -4.19
C PHE A 5 -13.39 -4.03 -3.16
N PRO A 6 -13.87 -3.96 -1.91
CA PRO A 6 -15.21 -3.64 -1.46
C PRO A 6 -15.26 -2.18 -0.99
N ALA A 7 -16.45 -1.59 -1.07
CA ALA A 7 -16.82 -0.60 -0.08
C ALA A 7 -16.64 -1.28 1.28
N ILE A 8 -15.58 -0.96 2.01
CA ILE A 8 -15.64 -1.02 3.47
C ILE A 8 -16.68 0.05 3.80
N CYS A 9 -17.93 -0.40 3.78
CA CYS A 9 -19.06 0.29 4.31
C CYS A 9 -18.62 0.75 5.69
N VAL A 10 -18.40 2.06 5.79
CA VAL A 10 -18.60 2.81 7.02
C VAL A 10 -20.07 2.60 7.37
N CYS A 11 -20.40 1.42 7.88
CA CYS A 11 -21.60 1.18 8.64
C CYS A 11 -21.32 1.87 9.98
N LEU A 12 -21.52 3.19 9.98
CA LEU A 12 -21.92 3.95 11.14
C LEU A 12 -23.20 3.28 11.65
N PHE A 13 -23.04 2.23 12.44
CA PHE A 13 -24.13 1.64 13.20
C PHE A 13 -24.60 2.72 14.18
N LEU A 14 -25.75 3.31 13.83
CA LEU A 14 -26.90 3.47 14.73
C LEU A 14 -26.56 3.89 16.16
N SER A 15 -26.39 5.20 16.37
CA SER A 15 -26.77 5.82 17.64
C SER A 15 -27.86 6.84 17.35
N ALA A 16 -29.10 6.36 17.39
CA ALA A 16 -30.25 7.21 17.61
C ALA A 16 -30.03 7.98 18.93
N CYS A 17 -30.15 9.31 18.89
CA CYS A 17 -30.33 10.21 20.02
C CYS A 17 -29.44 9.95 21.26
N GLY A 18 -28.19 10.40 21.20
CA GLY A 18 -27.25 10.42 22.31
C GLY A 18 -25.85 10.21 21.78
N GLY A 19 -24.89 11.08 22.11
CA GLY A 19 -23.51 10.92 21.65
C GLY A 19 -22.93 9.55 22.04
N PRO A 20 -21.88 9.10 21.34
CA PRO A 20 -21.34 7.75 21.51
C PRO A 20 -20.93 7.50 22.97
N SER A 21 -21.30 6.34 23.49
CA SER A 21 -20.98 5.96 24.86
C SER A 21 -19.47 5.68 24.99
N LYS A 22 -18.93 5.74 26.22
CA LYS A 22 -17.52 5.38 26.47
C LYS A 22 -17.18 3.95 26.02
N ALA A 23 -18.15 3.04 26.03
CA ALA A 23 -17.96 1.66 25.57
C ALA A 23 -17.80 1.60 24.04
N GLU A 24 -18.61 2.34 23.29
CA GLU A 24 -18.52 2.44 21.83
C GLU A 24 -17.20 3.08 21.39
N LEU A 25 -16.77 4.15 22.06
CA LEU A 25 -15.48 4.79 21.78
C LEU A 25 -14.29 3.85 22.00
N ARG A 26 -14.37 2.94 22.99
CA ARG A 26 -13.34 1.92 23.21
C ARG A 26 -13.38 0.82 22.15
N ALA A 27 -14.56 0.41 21.71
CA ALA A 27 -14.71 -0.55 20.62
C ALA A 27 -14.16 0.04 19.30
N GLU A 28 -14.45 1.32 19.03
CA GLU A 28 -13.91 2.03 17.86
C GLU A 28 -12.36 2.12 17.91
N LEU A 29 -11.77 2.38 19.09
CA LEU A 29 -10.31 2.35 19.24
C LEU A 29 -9.71 0.98 18.91
N GLN A 30 -10.30 -0.11 19.41
CA GLN A 30 -9.85 -1.47 19.12
C GLN A 30 -9.94 -1.80 17.63
N GLN A 31 -11.02 -1.35 16.97
CA GLN A 31 -11.15 -1.51 15.52
C GLN A 31 -10.05 -0.73 14.78
N ILE A 32 -9.81 0.53 15.15
CA ILE A 32 -8.77 1.36 14.53
C ILE A 32 -7.39 0.71 14.69
N GLU A 33 -7.07 0.18 15.86
CA GLU A 33 -5.81 -0.54 16.10
C GLU A 33 -5.66 -1.76 15.19
N GLY A 34 -6.74 -2.53 14.98
CA GLY A 34 -6.77 -3.64 14.03
C GLY A 34 -6.53 -3.19 12.58
N GLU A 35 -7.17 -2.10 12.15
CA GLU A 35 -6.97 -1.54 10.80
C GLU A 35 -5.54 -1.01 10.61
N LEU A 36 -4.93 -0.41 11.63
CA LEU A 36 -3.55 0.07 11.56
C LEU A 36 -2.55 -1.07 11.38
N MET A 37 -2.74 -2.19 12.08
CA MET A 37 -1.92 -3.39 11.90
C MET A 37 -2.03 -3.97 10.48
N GLN A 38 -3.24 -3.97 9.90
CA GLN A 38 -3.43 -4.40 8.50
C GLN A 38 -2.72 -3.49 7.51
N LEU A 39 -2.76 -2.16 7.73
CA LEU A 39 -2.06 -1.19 6.90
C LEU A 39 -0.55 -1.36 6.97
N GLU A 40 -0.01 -1.70 8.12
CA GLU A 40 1.42 -1.99 8.29
C GLU A 40 1.84 -3.22 7.47
N MET A 41 1.07 -4.30 7.52
CA MET A 41 1.32 -5.50 6.69
C MET A 41 1.27 -5.17 5.19
N MET A 42 0.28 -4.39 4.76
CA MET A 42 0.18 -3.95 3.37
C MET A 42 1.35 -3.04 2.96
N ALA A 43 1.83 -2.18 3.86
CA ALA A 43 2.99 -1.33 3.61
C ALA A 43 4.27 -2.16 3.45
N TYR A 44 4.42 -3.21 4.26
CA TYR A 44 5.54 -4.14 4.13
C TYR A 44 5.54 -4.85 2.76
N ASP A 45 4.39 -5.38 2.33
CA ASP A 45 4.25 -6.03 1.02
C ASP A 45 4.58 -5.04 -0.12
N ALA A 46 4.02 -3.84 -0.08
CA ALA A 46 4.27 -2.84 -1.11
C ALA A 46 5.77 -2.44 -1.18
N ARG A 47 6.46 -2.31 -0.04
CA ARG A 47 7.92 -2.08 -0.02
C ARG A 47 8.70 -3.27 -0.57
N SER A 48 8.28 -4.50 -0.27
CA SER A 48 8.91 -5.71 -0.82
C SER A 48 8.82 -5.72 -2.35
N ARG A 49 7.65 -5.40 -2.91
CA ARG A 49 7.45 -5.30 -4.37
C ARG A 49 8.30 -4.21 -5.00
N MET A 50 8.45 -3.05 -4.36
CA MET A 50 9.37 -2.01 -4.84
C MET A 50 10.82 -2.54 -4.89
N SER A 51 11.27 -3.22 -3.83
CA SER A 51 12.63 -3.78 -3.79
C SER A 51 12.85 -4.87 -4.85
N GLN A 52 11.85 -5.72 -5.12
CA GLN A 52 11.92 -6.72 -6.19
C GLN A 52 12.00 -6.06 -7.57
N ALA A 53 11.19 -5.04 -7.80
CA ALA A 53 11.21 -4.27 -9.04
C ALA A 53 12.58 -3.58 -9.25
N GLU A 54 13.16 -2.98 -8.21
CA GLU A 54 14.52 -2.41 -8.29
C GLU A 54 15.56 -3.47 -8.67
N TRP A 55 15.51 -4.65 -8.05
CA TRP A 55 16.38 -5.77 -8.40
C TRP A 55 16.21 -6.23 -9.84
N GLN A 56 14.98 -6.33 -10.32
CA GLN A 56 14.69 -6.71 -11.70
C GLN A 56 15.19 -5.66 -12.69
N SER A 57 15.07 -4.36 -12.36
CA SER A 57 15.62 -3.27 -13.16
C SER A 57 17.14 -3.35 -13.25
N PHE A 58 17.82 -3.60 -12.12
CA PHE A 58 19.28 -3.77 -12.08
C PHE A 58 19.74 -4.93 -12.98
N LEU A 59 19.14 -6.12 -12.82
CA LEU A 59 19.48 -7.29 -13.63
C LEU A 59 19.13 -7.10 -15.11
N GLY A 60 18.00 -6.44 -15.40
CA GLY A 60 17.59 -6.11 -16.76
C GLY A 60 18.57 -5.17 -17.44
N GLY A 61 19.04 -4.13 -16.74
CA GLY A 61 20.06 -3.20 -17.25
C GLY A 61 21.40 -3.88 -17.51
N PHE A 62 21.82 -4.76 -16.61
CA PHE A 62 23.01 -5.58 -16.81
C PHE A 62 22.89 -6.47 -18.05
N ALA A 63 21.77 -7.20 -18.19
CA ALA A 63 21.52 -8.07 -19.34
C ALA A 63 21.47 -7.27 -20.65
N ALA A 64 20.84 -6.10 -20.63
CA ALA A 64 20.75 -5.22 -21.78
C ALA A 64 22.15 -4.76 -22.24
N GLY A 65 22.98 -4.30 -21.30
CA GLY A 65 24.35 -3.86 -21.59
C GLY A 65 25.24 -5.01 -22.07
N PHE A 66 25.17 -6.18 -21.42
CA PHE A 66 25.94 -7.34 -21.83
C PHE A 66 25.50 -7.85 -23.22
N GLY A 67 24.20 -7.89 -23.50
CA GLY A 67 23.68 -8.22 -24.83
C GLY A 67 24.20 -7.25 -25.89
N ALA A 68 24.22 -5.95 -25.60
CA ALA A 68 24.68 -4.93 -26.54
C ALA A 68 26.17 -5.09 -26.87
N VAL A 69 27.01 -5.41 -25.88
CA VAL A 69 28.45 -5.63 -26.07
C VAL A 69 28.76 -6.95 -26.76
N SER A 70 28.02 -8.01 -26.42
CA SER A 70 28.21 -9.34 -26.99
C SER A 70 27.61 -9.51 -28.39
N GLY A 71 26.78 -8.55 -28.83
CA GLY A 71 26.04 -8.63 -30.09
C GLY A 71 24.78 -9.51 -30.00
N ASP A 72 24.41 -9.96 -28.80
CA ASP A 72 23.15 -10.67 -28.55
C ASP A 72 21.99 -9.66 -28.42
N GLY A 73 21.38 -9.35 -29.56
CA GLY A 73 20.22 -8.46 -29.64
C GLY A 73 18.99 -8.99 -28.88
N ASN A 74 18.83 -10.31 -28.74
CA ASN A 74 17.71 -10.88 -28.00
C ASN A 74 17.88 -10.66 -26.50
N MET A 75 19.10 -10.85 -25.99
CA MET A 75 19.44 -10.53 -24.60
C MET A 75 19.33 -9.03 -24.32
N THR A 76 19.71 -8.19 -25.29
CA THR A 76 19.55 -6.73 -25.21
C THR A 76 18.08 -6.34 -25.02
N LEU A 77 17.20 -6.89 -25.85
CA LEU A 77 15.75 -6.63 -25.80
C LEU A 77 15.11 -7.22 -24.55
N ALA A 78 15.50 -8.43 -24.14
CA ALA A 78 15.00 -9.05 -22.91
C ALA A 78 15.33 -8.21 -21.67
N GLY A 79 16.56 -7.70 -21.59
CA GLY A 79 16.98 -6.78 -20.53
C GLY A 79 16.19 -5.47 -20.52
N GLY A 80 15.99 -4.86 -21.69
CA GLY A 80 15.18 -3.65 -21.84
C GLY A 80 13.71 -3.86 -21.41
N ASN A 81 13.10 -4.98 -21.79
CA ASN A 81 11.74 -5.33 -21.38
C ASN A 81 11.64 -5.56 -19.87
N ALA A 82 12.66 -6.17 -19.25
CA ALA A 82 12.71 -6.37 -17.79
C ALA A 82 12.76 -5.03 -17.04
N ILE A 83 13.54 -4.05 -17.53
CA ILE A 83 13.58 -2.68 -16.96
C ILE A 83 12.22 -1.99 -17.09
N ALA A 84 11.58 -2.09 -18.25
CA ALA A 84 10.27 -1.48 -18.49
C ALA A 84 9.19 -2.06 -17.56
N GLY A 85 9.17 -3.40 -17.40
CA GLY A 85 8.27 -4.09 -16.48
C GLY A 85 8.51 -3.68 -15.02
N ALA A 86 9.76 -3.69 -14.58
CA ALA A 86 10.16 -3.28 -13.24
C ALA A 86 9.70 -1.84 -12.91
N SER A 87 9.85 -0.92 -13.85
CA SER A 87 9.45 0.48 -13.64
C SER A 87 7.94 0.60 -13.38
N GLY A 88 7.12 -0.13 -14.14
CA GLY A 88 5.67 -0.17 -13.94
C GLY A 88 5.25 -0.80 -12.61
N GLU A 89 5.94 -1.83 -12.15
CA GLU A 89 5.68 -2.45 -10.83
C GLU A 89 6.09 -1.54 -9.67
N PHE A 90 7.23 -0.86 -9.79
CA PHE A 90 7.71 0.12 -8.83
C PHE A 90 6.70 1.27 -8.65
N ASP A 91 6.22 1.85 -9.75
CA ASP A 91 5.26 2.96 -9.70
C ASP A 91 3.92 2.55 -9.06
N ARG A 92 3.43 1.35 -9.36
CA ARG A 92 2.21 0.81 -8.74
C ARG A 92 2.39 0.61 -7.24
N ALA A 93 3.49 -0.01 -6.83
CA ALA A 93 3.77 -0.25 -5.42
C ALA A 93 3.93 1.07 -4.64
N ARG A 94 4.58 2.07 -5.25
CA ARG A 94 4.69 3.43 -4.70
C ARG A 94 3.32 4.11 -4.53
N PHE A 95 2.45 4.02 -5.53
CA PHE A 95 1.10 4.58 -5.43
C PHE A 95 0.27 3.91 -4.32
N ASN A 96 0.41 2.59 -4.15
CA ASN A 96 -0.23 1.86 -3.06
C ASN A 96 0.29 2.32 -1.70
N LEU A 97 1.60 2.55 -1.55
CA LEU A 97 2.16 3.10 -0.31
C LEU A 97 1.61 4.49 0.02
N GLN A 98 1.44 5.36 -0.97
CA GLN A 98 0.85 6.69 -0.76
C GLN A 98 -0.58 6.59 -0.24
N GLN A 99 -1.39 5.69 -0.79
CA GLN A 99 -2.75 5.45 -0.32
C GLN A 99 -2.78 4.87 1.10
N ILE A 100 -1.91 3.89 1.40
CA ILE A 100 -1.77 3.32 2.75
C ILE A 100 -1.41 4.41 3.76
N GLN A 101 -0.46 5.28 3.41
CA GLN A 101 -0.04 6.37 4.28
C GLN A 101 -1.14 7.42 4.49
N ALA A 102 -1.91 7.74 3.45
CA ALA A 102 -3.08 8.62 3.58
C ALA A 102 -4.11 8.02 4.55
N ARG A 103 -4.40 6.72 4.44
CA ARG A 103 -5.32 6.03 5.34
C ARG A 103 -4.79 5.95 6.77
N TYR A 104 -3.50 5.65 6.95
CA TYR A 104 -2.84 5.64 8.24
C TYR A 104 -2.99 6.99 8.97
N ASN A 105 -2.75 8.10 8.26
CA ASN A 105 -2.89 9.44 8.83
C ASN A 105 -4.33 9.76 9.28
N GLN A 106 -5.33 9.34 8.48
CA GLN A 106 -6.74 9.50 8.85
C GLN A 106 -7.10 8.73 10.13
N LEU A 107 -6.67 7.47 10.22
CA LEU A 107 -6.90 6.62 11.39
C LEU A 107 -6.16 7.13 12.62
N ALA A 108 -4.92 7.59 12.47
CA ALA A 108 -4.15 8.18 13.57
C ALA A 108 -4.82 9.44 14.13
N ALA A 109 -5.31 10.32 13.25
CA ALA A 109 -6.08 11.50 13.66
C ALA A 109 -7.33 11.11 14.44
N ARG A 110 -8.11 10.15 13.93
CA ARG A 110 -9.34 9.66 14.58
C ARG A 110 -9.06 9.01 15.93
N HIS A 111 -8.05 8.17 16.02
CA HIS A 111 -7.61 7.55 17.26
C HIS A 111 -7.24 8.62 18.31
N SER A 112 -6.54 9.69 17.92
CA SER A 112 -6.22 10.80 18.82
C SER A 112 -7.47 11.57 19.30
N GLU A 113 -8.47 11.74 18.43
CA GLU A 113 -9.73 12.40 18.74
C GLU A 113 -10.52 11.60 19.78
N ILE A 114 -10.66 10.28 19.56
CA ILE A 114 -11.36 9.40 20.50
C ILE A 114 -10.66 9.38 21.86
N ARG A 115 -9.33 9.33 21.86
CA ARG A 115 -8.54 9.37 23.11
C ARG A 115 -8.82 10.64 23.93
N LYS A 116 -8.92 11.81 23.28
CA LYS A 116 -9.29 13.08 23.93
C LYS A 116 -10.74 13.13 24.44
N ARG A 117 -11.63 12.29 23.92
CA ARG A 117 -13.03 12.21 24.38
C ARG A 117 -13.20 11.23 25.53
N LEU A 118 -12.27 10.30 25.71
CA LEU A 118 -12.29 9.30 26.78
C LEU A 118 -11.65 9.80 28.09
N TYR A 119 -10.62 10.65 27.98
CA TYR A 119 -9.87 11.25 29.09
C TYR A 119 -10.11 12.75 29.13
#